data_AF-A0A7X9KIT7-F1
#
_entry.id   AF-A0A7X9KIT7-F1
#
_cell.length_a   1.000
_cell.length_b   1.000
_cell.length_c   1.000
_cell.angle_alpha   90.00
_cell.angle_beta   90.00
_cell.angle_gamma   90.00
#
_symmetry.space_group_name_H-M   'P 1'
#
loop_
_entity.id
_entity.type
_entity.pdbx_description
1 polymer ?
#
loop_
_entity_poly.entity_id
_entity_poly.type
_entity_poly.pdbx_seq_one_letter_code
_entity_poly.pdbx_strand_id
1 'polypeptide(L)'
;MPRSTPNDATVHTQAVTAQAVPRFDPADFERAERGLIAQHPTGIIEGDFGQAWNINKYDFLQRGSPNPDTVHPSLWRQAQLNNIHGLFEVAPGVWQARSYDISNITFLAGETGWVIIDPLTSTATAKACLALANEHLGERPVTAVIYTHSHLDHFGGVLGVTTQADVDAGRCRIIAPVHFMREAVAENLLAGHAMNRRALYQFGPLLPAGPKGHVDCGLGTGTPLSLPGLIAPTEDITFTGEELTVDGIRIIFQLTPE
;
A
#
# COMPACT_ATOMS: atom_id res chain seq x y z
N MET A 1 -2.71 2.44 34.29
CA MET A 1 -4.00 3.09 34.00
C MET A 1 -4.88 2.06 33.31
N PRO A 2 -6.10 1.77 33.77
CA PRO A 2 -7.01 0.96 32.98
C PRO A 2 -7.22 1.67 31.63
N ARG A 3 -7.10 0.95 30.51
CA ARG A 3 -7.47 1.50 29.19
C ARG A 3 -8.91 1.96 29.31
N SER A 4 -9.14 3.27 29.26
CA SER A 4 -10.50 3.82 29.24
C SER A 4 -11.22 3.21 28.05
N THR A 5 -12.39 2.64 28.29
CA THR A 5 -13.28 2.13 27.24
C THR A 5 -13.52 3.24 26.22
N PRO A 6 -13.48 2.97 24.90
CA PRO A 6 -13.79 4.00 23.90
C PRO A 6 -15.18 4.61 24.14
N ASN A 7 -15.26 5.94 24.08
CA ASN A 7 -16.49 6.68 24.33
C ASN A 7 -17.53 6.45 23.22
N ASP A 8 -18.81 6.59 23.56
CA ASP A 8 -19.89 6.71 22.58
C ASP A 8 -19.82 8.06 21.85
N ALA A 9 -20.52 8.15 20.71
CA ALA A 9 -20.70 9.41 20.02
C ALA A 9 -21.47 10.39 20.91
N THR A 10 -20.99 11.62 21.03
CA THR A 10 -21.75 12.66 21.73
C THR A 10 -22.97 13.07 20.92
N VAL A 11 -23.98 13.65 21.57
CA VAL A 11 -25.15 14.24 20.88
C VAL A 11 -24.72 15.24 19.79
N HIS A 12 -23.64 16.00 20.05
CA HIS A 12 -23.07 16.90 19.06
C HIS A 12 -22.50 16.15 17.84
N THR A 13 -21.72 15.10 18.06
CA THR A 13 -21.15 14.25 17.00
C THR A 13 -22.26 13.62 16.15
N GLN A 14 -23.29 13.07 16.79
CA GLN A 14 -24.44 12.48 16.11
C GLN A 14 -25.15 13.51 15.22
N ALA A 15 -25.39 14.72 15.75
CA ALA A 15 -26.03 15.79 14.99
C ALA A 15 -25.21 16.25 13.78
N VAL A 16 -23.89 16.40 13.92
CA VAL A 16 -22.99 16.79 12.83
C VAL A 16 -22.91 15.70 11.75
N THR A 17 -22.72 14.44 12.15
CA THR A 17 -22.68 13.29 11.24
C THR A 17 -24.00 13.12 10.48
N ALA A 18 -25.15 13.30 11.13
CA ALA A 18 -26.46 13.20 10.49
C ALA A 18 -26.71 14.28 9.42
N GLN A 19 -26.04 15.44 9.53
CA GLN A 19 -26.13 16.52 8.56
C GLN A 19 -25.14 16.34 7.39
N ALA A 20 -24.14 15.48 7.53
CA ALA A 20 -23.23 15.17 6.44
C ALA A 20 -23.99 14.39 5.36
N VAL A 21 -24.28 15.06 4.25
CA VAL A 21 -24.84 14.45 3.04
C VAL A 21 -23.76 14.43 1.98
N PRO A 22 -22.74 13.55 2.12
CA PRO A 22 -21.70 13.46 1.12
C PRO A 22 -22.28 13.00 -0.21
N ARG A 23 -21.92 13.71 -1.28
CA ARG A 23 -22.26 13.30 -2.65
C ARG A 23 -21.14 12.39 -3.14
N PHE A 24 -21.52 11.17 -3.44
CA PHE A 24 -20.59 10.15 -3.87
C PHE A 24 -20.91 9.70 -5.28
N ASP A 25 -19.87 9.37 -6.04
CA ASP A 25 -20.05 8.65 -7.29
C ASP A 25 -20.40 7.18 -6.97
N PRO A 26 -21.59 6.68 -7.33
CA PRO A 26 -21.92 5.27 -7.11
C PRO A 26 -20.97 4.32 -7.86
N ALA A 27 -20.29 4.80 -8.91
CA ALA A 27 -19.37 4.00 -9.71
C ALA A 27 -18.03 3.71 -9.03
N ASP A 28 -17.68 4.35 -7.90
CA ASP A 28 -16.39 4.06 -7.23
C ASP A 28 -16.29 2.61 -6.75
N PHE A 29 -17.39 2.03 -6.25
CA PHE A 29 -17.40 0.63 -5.86
C PHE A 29 -17.21 -0.30 -7.06
N GLU A 30 -17.86 0.01 -8.18
CA GLU A 30 -17.67 -0.73 -9.43
C GLU A 30 -16.22 -0.67 -9.89
N ARG A 31 -15.61 0.53 -9.88
CA ARG A 31 -14.20 0.74 -10.25
C ARG A 31 -13.25 -0.01 -9.31
N ALA A 32 -13.52 0.01 -8.01
CA ALA A 32 -12.72 -0.70 -7.02
C ALA A 32 -12.86 -2.23 -7.18
N GLU A 33 -14.04 -2.77 -7.43
CA GLU A 33 -14.24 -4.22 -7.58
C GLU A 33 -13.78 -4.75 -8.94
N ARG A 34 -13.69 -3.89 -9.96
CA ARG A 34 -13.35 -4.28 -11.34
C ARG A 34 -12.01 -5.00 -11.41
N GLY A 35 -12.01 -6.14 -12.09
CA GLY A 35 -10.81 -6.91 -12.40
C GLY A 35 -10.31 -7.78 -11.26
N LEU A 36 -11.07 -7.98 -10.17
CA LEU A 36 -10.68 -8.88 -9.09
C LEU A 36 -10.42 -10.30 -9.61
N ILE A 37 -9.19 -10.79 -9.39
CA ILE A 37 -8.73 -12.13 -9.76
C ILE A 37 -8.77 -13.07 -8.56
N ALA A 38 -8.17 -12.63 -7.45
CA ALA A 38 -7.95 -13.46 -6.29
C ALA A 38 -7.76 -12.65 -5.02
N GLN A 39 -7.93 -13.29 -3.87
CA GLN A 39 -7.64 -12.73 -2.56
C GLN A 39 -6.67 -13.66 -1.82
N HIS A 40 -5.88 -13.11 -0.90
CA HIS A 40 -4.99 -13.89 -0.06
C HIS A 40 -5.84 -14.88 0.76
N PRO A 41 -5.52 -16.18 0.76
CA PRO A 41 -6.44 -17.24 1.18
C PRO A 41 -6.91 -17.14 2.63
N THR A 42 -6.10 -16.53 3.50
CA THR A 42 -6.42 -16.36 4.92
C THR A 42 -6.71 -14.91 5.31
N GLY A 43 -6.42 -13.94 4.44
CA GLY A 43 -6.38 -12.51 4.81
C GLY A 43 -5.31 -12.13 5.85
N ILE A 44 -4.48 -13.07 6.31
CA ILE A 44 -3.45 -12.87 7.33
C ILE A 44 -2.07 -13.11 6.72
N ILE A 45 -1.19 -12.13 6.85
CA ILE A 45 0.21 -12.18 6.39
C ILE A 45 1.11 -12.15 7.62
N GLU A 46 1.90 -13.20 7.79
CA GLU A 46 2.90 -13.33 8.85
C GLU A 46 4.22 -12.68 8.44
N GLY A 47 4.92 -12.07 9.40
CA GLY A 47 6.27 -11.54 9.25
C GLY A 47 7.18 -11.95 10.40
N ASP A 48 8.39 -11.39 10.44
CA ASP A 48 9.45 -11.82 11.36
C ASP A 48 9.12 -11.59 12.85
N PHE A 49 8.19 -10.68 13.14
CA PHE A 49 7.77 -10.32 14.51
C PHE A 49 6.35 -10.78 14.83
N GLY A 50 5.84 -11.76 14.10
CA GLY A 50 4.44 -12.23 14.14
C GLY A 50 3.61 -11.63 13.01
N GLN A 51 2.30 -11.50 13.22
CA GLN A 51 1.38 -11.01 12.20
C GLN A 51 1.76 -9.61 11.70
N ALA A 52 2.22 -9.52 10.45
CA ALA A 52 2.59 -8.27 9.79
C ALA A 52 1.34 -7.51 9.32
N TRP A 53 0.37 -8.23 8.75
CA TRP A 53 -0.90 -7.68 8.29
C TRP A 53 -2.05 -8.66 8.48
N ASN A 54 -3.25 -8.12 8.70
CA ASN A 54 -4.49 -8.89 8.81
C ASN A 54 -5.64 -8.00 8.35
N ILE A 55 -6.16 -8.28 7.15
CA ILE A 55 -7.25 -7.50 6.57
C ILE A 55 -8.60 -7.84 7.23
N ASN A 56 -8.76 -9.06 7.75
CA ASN A 56 -10.01 -9.52 8.37
C ASN A 56 -10.37 -8.75 9.65
N LYS A 57 -9.39 -8.04 10.27
CA LYS A 57 -9.69 -7.14 11.40
C LYS A 57 -10.64 -6.00 11.02
N TYR A 58 -10.87 -5.78 9.72
CA TYR A 58 -11.74 -4.77 9.14
C TYR A 58 -13.03 -5.33 8.52
N ASP A 59 -13.41 -6.59 8.80
CA ASP A 59 -14.65 -7.21 8.30
C ASP A 59 -15.93 -6.47 8.70
N PHE A 60 -15.87 -5.53 9.65
CA PHE A 60 -17.00 -4.64 9.95
C PHE A 60 -17.25 -3.58 8.87
N LEU A 61 -16.30 -3.38 7.94
CA LEU A 61 -16.34 -2.43 6.82
C LEU A 61 -16.81 -3.05 5.49
N GLN A 62 -17.53 -4.17 5.53
CA GLN A 62 -18.12 -4.73 4.31
C GLN A 62 -19.06 -3.72 3.62
N ARG A 63 -19.16 -3.82 2.29
CA ARG A 63 -20.03 -2.95 1.49
C ARG A 63 -21.47 -3.06 1.98
N GLY A 64 -22.09 -1.91 2.24
CA GLY A 64 -23.47 -1.84 2.75
C GLY A 64 -23.60 -2.02 4.26
N SER A 65 -22.52 -2.27 4.99
CA SER A 65 -22.54 -2.24 6.47
C SER A 65 -23.02 -0.87 6.97
N PRO A 66 -23.87 -0.85 8.02
CA PRO A 66 -24.42 0.39 8.55
C PRO A 66 -23.31 1.28 9.11
N ASN A 67 -23.37 2.56 8.79
CA ASN A 67 -22.44 3.55 9.35
C ASN A 67 -22.74 3.75 10.85
N PRO A 68 -21.76 3.52 11.75
CA PRO A 68 -21.90 3.83 13.17
C PRO A 68 -21.89 5.34 13.41
N ASP A 69 -22.60 5.81 14.42
CA ASP A 69 -22.66 7.24 14.79
C ASP A 69 -21.32 7.81 15.31
N THR A 70 -20.37 6.94 15.62
CA THR A 70 -19.00 7.24 16.04
C THR A 70 -18.03 7.47 14.88
N VAL A 71 -18.44 7.30 13.63
CA VAL A 71 -17.58 7.48 12.44
C VAL A 71 -18.26 8.40 11.42
N HIS A 72 -17.49 9.34 10.87
CA HIS A 72 -17.98 10.25 9.85
C HIS A 72 -18.36 9.49 8.55
N PRO A 73 -19.50 9.78 7.89
CA PRO A 73 -20.01 9.01 6.76
C PRO A 73 -19.09 9.02 5.53
N SER A 74 -18.37 10.12 5.31
CA SER A 74 -17.36 10.15 4.26
C SER A 74 -16.20 9.22 4.52
N LEU A 75 -15.75 9.12 5.78
CA LEU A 75 -14.68 8.21 6.14
C LEU A 75 -15.17 6.77 6.12
N TRP A 76 -16.39 6.50 6.59
CA TRP A 76 -16.97 5.17 6.56
C TRP A 76 -17.06 4.61 5.14
N ARG A 77 -17.54 5.41 4.18
CA ARG A 77 -17.55 4.99 2.76
C ARG A 77 -16.14 4.79 2.22
N GLN A 78 -15.21 5.70 2.50
CA GLN A 78 -13.82 5.55 2.03
C GLN A 78 -13.18 4.28 2.58
N ALA A 79 -13.42 3.99 3.86
CA ALA A 79 -12.98 2.76 4.51
C ALA A 79 -13.58 1.50 3.86
N GLN A 80 -14.86 1.53 3.47
CA GLN A 80 -15.47 0.44 2.70
C GLN A 80 -14.82 0.25 1.33
N LEU A 81 -14.42 1.33 0.65
CA LEU A 81 -13.70 1.25 -0.63
C LEU A 81 -12.28 0.69 -0.44
N ASN A 82 -11.53 1.20 0.53
CA ASN A 82 -10.19 0.75 0.85
C ASN A 82 -10.17 -0.71 1.35
N ASN A 83 -11.26 -1.20 1.93
CA ASN A 83 -11.36 -2.60 2.38
C ASN A 83 -11.55 -3.59 1.21
N ILE A 84 -11.74 -3.13 -0.03
CA ILE A 84 -11.80 -3.99 -1.22
C ILE A 84 -10.38 -4.43 -1.60
N HIS A 85 -9.98 -5.58 -1.04
CA HIS A 85 -8.62 -6.13 -1.14
C HIS A 85 -8.53 -7.30 -2.11
N GLY A 86 -7.33 -7.56 -2.63
CA GLY A 86 -7.12 -8.61 -3.64
C GLY A 86 -6.01 -8.31 -4.64
N LEU A 87 -5.82 -9.23 -5.57
CA LEU A 87 -5.10 -9.06 -6.83
C LEU A 87 -6.11 -8.71 -7.92
N PHE A 88 -5.86 -7.65 -8.65
CA PHE A 88 -6.75 -7.10 -9.67
C PHE A 88 -6.02 -6.93 -11.00
N GLU A 89 -6.69 -7.25 -12.11
CA GLU A 89 -6.28 -6.80 -13.45
C GLU A 89 -6.74 -5.35 -13.67
N VAL A 90 -5.79 -4.46 -13.93
CA VAL A 90 -6.04 -3.04 -14.22
C VAL A 90 -6.16 -2.81 -15.72
N ALA A 91 -5.27 -3.44 -16.48
CA ALA A 91 -5.22 -3.45 -17.92
C ALA A 91 -4.51 -4.73 -18.39
N PRO A 92 -4.58 -5.10 -19.68
CA PRO A 92 -3.84 -6.25 -20.20
C PRO A 92 -2.36 -6.13 -19.86
N GLY A 93 -1.80 -7.12 -19.15
CA GLY A 93 -0.39 -7.09 -18.74
C GLY A 93 -0.10 -6.27 -17.48
N VAL A 94 -1.10 -5.66 -16.84
CA VAL A 94 -0.95 -4.78 -15.67
C VAL A 94 -1.87 -5.22 -14.54
N TRP A 95 -1.27 -5.60 -13.41
CA TRP A 95 -2.00 -6.05 -12.23
C TRP A 95 -1.60 -5.27 -10.99
N GLN A 96 -2.52 -5.16 -10.02
CA GLN A 96 -2.24 -4.57 -8.72
C GLN A 96 -2.72 -5.49 -7.60
N ALA A 97 -1.88 -5.69 -6.59
CA ALA A 97 -2.34 -6.19 -5.30
C ALA A 97 -2.60 -5.00 -4.37
N ARG A 98 -3.79 -4.96 -3.77
CA ARG A 98 -4.31 -3.80 -3.03
C ARG A 98 -4.76 -4.18 -1.63
N SER A 99 -4.59 -3.26 -0.70
CA SER A 99 -5.06 -3.34 0.70
C SER A 99 -4.43 -4.48 1.53
N TYR A 100 -3.28 -5.00 1.09
CA TYR A 100 -2.38 -5.80 1.91
C TYR A 100 -1.32 -4.96 2.62
N ASP A 101 -1.34 -3.65 2.39
CA ASP A 101 -0.56 -2.58 2.99
C ASP A 101 -1.37 -1.28 2.82
N ILE A 102 -0.81 -0.13 3.22
CA ILE A 102 -1.43 1.18 2.95
C ILE A 102 -1.37 1.54 1.46
N SER A 103 -0.30 1.11 0.78
CA SER A 103 -0.06 1.32 -0.64
C SER A 103 -0.44 0.09 -1.47
N ASN A 104 -0.39 0.25 -2.79
CA ASN A 104 -0.57 -0.83 -3.75
C ASN A 104 0.78 -1.23 -4.33
N ILE A 105 0.94 -2.51 -4.65
CA ILE A 105 2.06 -3.02 -5.46
C ILE A 105 1.55 -3.36 -6.84
N THR A 106 2.26 -2.91 -7.87
CA THR A 106 1.88 -3.13 -9.27
C THR A 106 2.84 -4.13 -9.92
N PHE A 107 2.30 -5.04 -10.71
CA PHE A 107 3.03 -6.04 -11.47
C PHE A 107 2.78 -5.82 -12.97
N LEU A 108 3.86 -5.72 -13.74
CA LEU A 108 3.83 -5.70 -15.20
C LEU A 108 4.52 -6.96 -15.72
N ALA A 109 3.84 -7.70 -16.61
CA ALA A 109 4.48 -8.83 -17.28
C ALA A 109 5.40 -8.33 -18.39
N GLY A 110 6.70 -8.45 -18.19
CA GLY A 110 7.71 -8.21 -19.22
C GLY A 110 7.89 -9.43 -20.12
N GLU A 111 8.89 -9.37 -20.99
CA GLU A 111 9.26 -10.47 -21.89
C GLU A 111 9.83 -11.68 -21.13
N THR A 112 10.62 -11.43 -20.09
CA THR A 112 11.35 -12.47 -19.35
C THR A 112 10.95 -12.59 -17.88
N GLY A 113 10.32 -11.57 -17.32
CA GLY A 113 10.08 -11.46 -15.89
C GLY A 113 8.97 -10.52 -15.47
N TRP A 114 8.99 -10.19 -14.18
CA TRP A 114 8.18 -9.14 -13.58
C TRP A 114 8.94 -7.81 -13.53
N VAL A 115 8.29 -6.75 -14.01
CA VAL A 115 8.61 -5.38 -13.59
C VAL A 115 7.62 -4.99 -12.50
N ILE A 116 8.14 -4.73 -11.31
CA ILE A 116 7.34 -4.39 -10.12
C ILE A 116 7.43 -2.89 -9.85
N ILE A 117 6.31 -2.26 -9.51
CA ILE A 117 6.26 -0.86 -9.08
C ILE A 117 5.80 -0.82 -7.62
N ASP A 118 6.57 -0.12 -6.80
CA ASP A 118 6.28 0.21 -5.40
C ASP A 118 6.00 -1.04 -4.53
N PRO A 119 7.04 -1.75 -4.09
CA PRO A 119 6.89 -3.01 -3.36
C PRO A 119 6.49 -2.81 -1.88
N LEU A 120 5.49 -1.97 -1.61
CA LEU A 120 4.85 -1.80 -0.30
C LEU A 120 5.80 -1.33 0.82
N THR A 121 5.29 -1.30 2.05
CA THR A 121 6.04 -0.92 3.26
C THR A 121 6.84 -2.10 3.82
N SER A 122 6.33 -3.33 3.67
CA SER A 122 6.83 -4.53 4.36
C SER A 122 7.32 -5.61 3.42
N THR A 123 8.46 -6.21 3.77
CA THR A 123 9.01 -7.40 3.08
C THR A 123 7.99 -8.55 3.06
N ALA A 124 7.25 -8.75 4.16
CA ALA A 124 6.28 -9.83 4.26
C ALA A 124 5.07 -9.62 3.35
N THR A 125 4.55 -8.39 3.27
CA THR A 125 3.39 -8.07 2.44
C THR A 125 3.75 -8.09 0.96
N ALA A 126 4.89 -7.53 0.59
CA ALA A 126 5.38 -7.56 -0.79
C ALA A 126 5.61 -9.00 -1.28
N LYS A 127 6.22 -9.85 -0.46
CA LYS A 127 6.42 -11.27 -0.74
C LYS A 127 5.10 -12.02 -0.91
N ALA A 128 4.12 -11.78 -0.02
CA ALA A 128 2.81 -12.40 -0.11
C ALA A 128 2.06 -11.97 -1.38
N CYS A 129 2.14 -10.70 -1.76
CA CYS A 129 1.55 -10.18 -2.99
C CYS A 129 2.21 -10.76 -4.24
N LEU A 130 3.55 -10.88 -4.28
CA LEU A 130 4.27 -11.54 -5.37
C LEU A 130 3.91 -13.03 -5.47
N ALA A 131 3.80 -13.73 -4.33
CA ALA A 131 3.36 -15.12 -4.31
C ALA A 131 1.93 -15.27 -4.88
N LEU A 132 1.00 -14.39 -4.48
CA LEU A 132 -0.36 -14.36 -5.02
C LEU A 132 -0.37 -14.08 -6.53
N ALA A 133 0.46 -13.15 -7.00
CA ALA A 133 0.62 -12.89 -8.43
C ALA A 133 1.17 -14.12 -9.18
N ASN A 134 2.22 -14.77 -8.66
CA ASN A 134 2.82 -15.96 -9.26
C ASN A 134 1.84 -17.14 -9.31
N GLU A 135 1.03 -17.34 -8.26
CA GLU A 135 0.02 -18.41 -8.21
C GLU A 135 -1.02 -18.28 -9.31
N HIS A 136 -1.49 -17.05 -9.58
CA HIS A 136 -2.60 -16.82 -10.50
C HIS A 136 -2.19 -16.41 -11.93
N LEU A 137 -0.99 -15.82 -12.09
CA LEU A 137 -0.53 -15.23 -13.35
C LEU A 137 0.70 -15.93 -13.95
N GLY A 138 1.24 -16.93 -13.24
CA GLY A 138 2.44 -17.66 -13.58
C GLY A 138 3.69 -17.07 -12.92
N GLU A 139 4.53 -17.96 -12.38
CA GLU A 139 5.79 -17.59 -11.73
C GLU A 139 6.81 -17.05 -12.74
N ARG A 140 7.44 -15.93 -12.39
CA ARG A 140 8.49 -15.28 -13.20
C ARG A 140 9.55 -14.66 -12.29
N PRO A 141 10.82 -14.56 -12.73
CA PRO A 141 11.84 -13.80 -12.00
C PRO A 141 11.51 -12.31 -11.99
N VAL A 142 11.91 -11.58 -10.95
CA VAL A 142 11.79 -10.12 -10.91
C VAL A 142 12.99 -9.50 -11.61
N THR A 143 12.75 -8.84 -12.74
CA THR A 143 13.77 -8.25 -13.62
C THR A 143 13.98 -6.77 -13.37
N ALA A 144 12.97 -6.09 -12.82
CA ALA A 144 13.12 -4.72 -12.36
C ALA A 144 12.13 -4.37 -11.23
N VAL A 145 12.55 -3.43 -10.39
CA VAL A 145 11.71 -2.75 -9.42
C VAL A 145 11.81 -1.24 -9.67
N ILE A 146 10.66 -0.57 -9.71
CA ILE A 146 10.56 0.88 -9.85
C ILE A 146 10.01 1.45 -8.55
N TYR A 147 10.72 2.42 -7.97
CA TYR A 147 10.20 3.25 -6.88
C TYR A 147 9.68 4.55 -7.48
N THR A 148 8.40 4.84 -7.29
CA THR A 148 7.80 6.06 -7.85
C THR A 148 8.19 7.31 -7.06
N HIS A 149 8.37 7.19 -5.75
CA HIS A 149 8.81 8.29 -4.88
C HIS A 149 9.46 7.79 -3.58
N SER A 150 9.93 8.73 -2.77
CA SER A 150 10.83 8.50 -1.63
C SER A 150 10.17 8.18 -0.29
N HIS A 151 8.86 7.90 -0.25
CA HIS A 151 8.20 7.46 0.99
C HIS A 151 8.26 5.95 1.17
N LEU A 152 8.26 5.53 2.43
CA LEU A 152 8.58 4.15 2.81
C LEU A 152 7.64 3.11 2.19
N ASP A 153 6.37 3.43 2.02
CA ASP A 153 5.34 2.57 1.45
C ASP A 153 5.55 2.25 -0.04
N HIS A 154 6.57 2.85 -0.67
CA HIS A 154 6.92 2.67 -2.08
C HIS A 154 8.25 1.96 -2.30
N PHE A 155 8.97 1.58 -1.24
CA PHE A 155 10.22 0.82 -1.36
C PHE A 155 10.48 -0.16 -0.21
N GLY A 156 9.81 0.01 0.92
CA GLY A 156 10.09 -0.69 2.18
C GLY A 156 10.03 -2.21 2.09
N GLY A 157 9.20 -2.75 1.21
CA GLY A 157 9.10 -4.20 0.99
C GLY A 157 9.97 -4.76 -0.13
N VAL A 158 10.94 -4.01 -0.67
CA VAL A 158 11.77 -4.48 -1.81
C VAL A 158 12.44 -5.83 -1.56
N LEU A 159 12.88 -6.11 -0.34
CA LEU A 159 13.50 -7.40 0.02
C LEU A 159 12.52 -8.59 0.01
N GLY A 160 11.23 -8.32 -0.15
CA GLY A 160 10.19 -9.34 -0.38
C GLY A 160 10.07 -9.77 -1.84
N VAL A 161 10.62 -8.99 -2.77
CA VAL A 161 10.49 -9.23 -4.21
C VAL A 161 11.82 -9.45 -4.94
N THR A 162 12.93 -8.98 -4.39
CA THR A 162 14.28 -9.19 -4.94
C THR A 162 15.33 -9.19 -3.83
N THR A 163 16.60 -9.43 -4.18
CA THR A 163 17.71 -9.44 -3.23
C THR A 163 18.84 -8.51 -3.68
N GLN A 164 19.66 -8.03 -2.73
CA GLN A 164 20.87 -7.27 -3.08
C GLN A 164 21.78 -8.08 -4.03
N ALA A 165 21.88 -9.39 -3.84
CA ALA A 165 22.70 -10.25 -4.69
C ALA A 165 22.17 -10.39 -6.13
N ASP A 166 20.84 -10.29 -6.34
CA ASP A 166 20.26 -10.25 -7.68
C ASP A 166 20.52 -8.91 -8.37
N VAL A 167 20.44 -7.81 -7.61
CA VAL A 167 20.73 -6.46 -8.10
C VAL A 167 22.21 -6.30 -8.43
N ASP A 168 23.12 -6.70 -7.54
CA ASP A 168 24.58 -6.65 -7.75
C ASP A 168 25.02 -7.51 -8.95
N ALA A 169 24.32 -8.62 -9.20
CA ALA A 169 24.57 -9.49 -10.34
C ALA A 169 23.91 -9.02 -11.64
N GLY A 170 23.19 -7.89 -11.64
CA GLY A 170 22.49 -7.34 -12.79
C GLY A 170 21.25 -8.14 -13.22
N ARG A 171 20.74 -9.04 -12.38
CA ARG A 171 19.50 -9.79 -12.64
C ARG A 171 18.24 -8.96 -12.40
N CYS A 172 18.34 -7.95 -11.53
CA CYS A 172 17.25 -7.05 -11.19
C CYS A 172 17.74 -5.59 -11.23
N ARG A 173 17.08 -4.72 -12.01
CA ARG A 173 17.32 -3.26 -11.99
C ARG A 173 16.47 -2.61 -10.90
N ILE A 174 17.01 -1.60 -10.23
CA ILE A 174 16.24 -0.72 -9.34
C ILE A 174 16.22 0.67 -9.96
N ILE A 175 15.04 1.16 -10.33
CA ILE A 175 14.84 2.43 -11.04
C ILE A 175 14.09 3.39 -10.13
N ALA A 176 14.56 4.62 -9.99
CA ALA A 176 13.93 5.63 -9.14
C ALA A 176 14.11 7.04 -9.71
N PRO A 177 13.32 8.04 -9.29
CA PRO A 177 13.58 9.43 -9.65
C PRO A 177 14.92 9.90 -9.08
N VAL A 178 15.57 10.81 -9.80
CA VAL A 178 16.76 11.52 -9.32
C VAL A 178 16.52 12.09 -7.92
N HIS A 179 17.54 12.04 -7.07
CA HIS A 179 17.50 12.42 -5.66
C HIS A 179 16.71 11.49 -4.72
N PHE A 180 16.11 10.39 -5.19
CA PHE A 180 15.41 9.42 -4.33
C PHE A 180 16.20 9.05 -3.08
N MET A 181 17.47 8.63 -3.22
CA MET A 181 18.29 8.20 -2.07
C MET A 181 18.53 9.31 -1.07
N ARG A 182 18.67 10.55 -1.54
CA ARG A 182 18.85 11.71 -0.66
C ARG A 182 17.60 11.92 0.16
N GLU A 183 16.44 11.95 -0.47
CA GLU A 183 15.18 12.28 0.20
C GLU A 183 14.71 11.14 1.11
N ALA A 184 14.75 9.89 0.64
CA ALA A 184 14.34 8.71 1.42
C ALA A 184 15.14 8.57 2.74
N VAL A 185 16.43 8.91 2.70
CA VAL A 185 17.30 8.87 3.87
C VAL A 185 17.19 10.15 4.71
N ALA A 186 17.25 11.34 4.09
CA ALA A 186 17.27 12.62 4.80
C ALA A 186 15.98 12.87 5.59
N GLU A 187 14.82 12.53 5.02
CA GLU A 187 13.51 12.71 5.64
C GLU A 187 13.45 12.02 7.02
N ASN A 188 14.05 10.85 7.14
CA ASN A 188 13.91 9.99 8.32
C ASN A 188 15.04 10.15 9.35
N LEU A 189 16.10 10.90 9.07
CA LEU A 189 17.25 11.02 9.96
C LEU A 189 17.09 12.13 11.01
N LEU A 190 16.97 13.39 10.58
CA LEU A 190 17.08 14.54 11.49
C LEU A 190 15.90 14.65 12.46
N ALA A 191 14.68 14.40 11.98
CA ALA A 191 13.44 14.48 12.75
C ALA A 191 12.77 13.12 12.98
N GLY A 192 13.43 12.01 12.61
CA GLY A 192 12.84 10.68 12.55
C GLY A 192 12.17 10.21 13.83
N HIS A 193 12.77 10.47 15.00
CA HIS A 193 12.17 10.07 16.27
C HIS A 193 10.84 10.80 16.55
N ALA A 194 10.81 12.11 16.30
CA ALA A 194 9.61 12.92 16.48
C ALA A 194 8.53 12.59 15.43
N MET A 195 8.93 12.37 14.18
CA MET A 195 8.06 11.95 13.08
C MET A 195 7.42 10.60 13.38
N ASN A 196 8.21 9.59 13.74
CA ASN A 196 7.71 8.27 14.11
C ASN A 196 6.74 8.32 15.29
N ARG A 197 7.04 9.11 16.33
CA ARG A 197 6.14 9.24 17.47
C ARG A 197 4.79 9.86 17.06
N ARG A 198 4.79 10.83 16.14
CA ARG A 198 3.57 11.45 15.59
C ARG A 198 2.83 10.53 14.62
N ALA A 199 3.55 9.73 13.84
CA ALA A 199 2.98 8.73 12.94
C ALA A 199 2.12 7.69 13.70
N LEU A 200 2.51 7.33 14.92
CA LEU A 200 1.69 6.47 15.80
C LEU A 200 0.30 7.05 16.14
N TYR A 201 0.14 8.37 16.07
CA TYR A 201 -1.17 9.01 16.22
C TYR A 201 -1.87 9.16 14.87
N GLN A 202 -1.14 9.56 13.82
CA GLN A 202 -1.68 9.79 12.48
C GLN A 202 -2.28 8.51 11.88
N PHE A 203 -1.55 7.40 11.92
CA PHE A 203 -1.97 6.12 11.35
C PHE A 203 -2.66 5.22 12.38
N GLY A 204 -2.75 5.64 13.64
CA GLY A 204 -3.42 4.93 14.72
C GLY A 204 -3.12 3.43 14.88
N PRO A 205 -1.88 2.90 14.66
CA PRO A 205 -1.61 1.47 14.74
C PRO A 205 -1.82 0.86 16.14
N LEU A 206 -1.94 1.71 17.18
CA LEU A 206 -2.18 1.30 18.57
C LEU A 206 -3.66 1.27 18.96
N LEU A 207 -4.55 1.73 18.07
CA LEU A 207 -6.00 1.67 18.28
C LEU A 207 -6.53 0.29 17.85
N PRO A 208 -7.45 -0.32 18.62
CA PRO A 208 -8.11 -1.54 18.17
C PRO A 208 -8.93 -1.23 16.91
N ALA A 209 -8.93 -2.15 15.93
CA ALA A 209 -9.79 -2.02 14.75
C ALA A 209 -11.26 -2.12 15.18
N GLY A 210 -12.08 -1.16 14.74
CA GLY A 210 -13.52 -1.16 15.02
C GLY A 210 -14.17 0.22 14.99
N PRO A 211 -15.52 0.28 15.07
CA PRO A 211 -16.30 1.53 15.00
C PRO A 211 -15.91 2.66 15.96
N LYS A 212 -15.24 2.32 17.08
CA LYS A 212 -14.80 3.29 18.10
C LYS A 212 -13.27 3.40 18.20
N GLY A 213 -12.55 2.85 17.23
CA GLY A 213 -11.09 2.78 17.22
C GLY A 213 -10.56 3.09 15.83
N HIS A 214 -9.63 2.26 15.35
CA HIS A 214 -9.09 2.41 14.00
C HIS A 214 -10.09 1.92 12.97
N VAL A 215 -10.41 2.77 11.98
CA VAL A 215 -11.26 2.38 10.84
C VAL A 215 -10.48 2.34 9.54
N ASP A 216 -9.68 3.37 9.25
CA ASP A 216 -8.99 3.57 7.97
C ASP A 216 -8.04 4.78 8.10
N CYS A 217 -7.04 4.91 7.22
CA CYS A 217 -6.15 6.07 7.16
C CYS A 217 -6.55 7.10 6.08
N GLY A 218 -7.72 6.93 5.45
CA GLY A 218 -8.20 7.71 4.30
C GLY A 218 -7.56 7.26 2.99
N LEU A 219 -6.23 7.31 2.93
CA LEU A 219 -5.42 6.92 1.76
C LEU A 219 -5.49 5.41 1.49
N GLY A 220 -5.47 4.62 2.56
CA GLY A 220 -5.52 3.17 2.55
C GLY A 220 -5.85 2.64 3.94
N THR A 221 -6.02 1.34 4.07
CA THR A 221 -6.55 0.70 5.27
C THR A 221 -5.63 0.85 6.50
N GLY A 222 -4.31 0.93 6.30
CA GLY A 222 -3.33 1.15 7.37
C GLY A 222 -1.98 0.52 7.06
N THR A 223 -1.00 0.77 7.92
CA THR A 223 0.38 0.31 7.71
C THR A 223 0.67 -1.03 8.41
N PRO A 224 1.32 -1.99 7.74
CA PRO A 224 1.80 -3.22 8.36
C PRO A 224 2.91 -2.98 9.39
N LEU A 225 3.03 -3.89 10.34
CA LEU A 225 4.16 -3.91 11.26
C LEU A 225 5.35 -4.59 10.58
N SER A 226 6.41 -3.85 10.31
CA SER A 226 7.61 -4.42 9.68
C SER A 226 8.86 -3.59 9.91
N LEU A 227 10.02 -4.22 9.69
CA LEU A 227 11.26 -3.48 9.45
C LEU A 227 11.32 -3.10 7.97
N PRO A 228 11.64 -1.83 7.66
CA PRO A 228 11.78 -1.39 6.29
C PRO A 228 13.06 -1.97 5.65
N GLY A 229 12.94 -2.41 4.41
CA GLY A 229 14.05 -2.71 3.52
C GLY A 229 14.36 -1.53 2.59
N LEU A 230 15.58 -1.48 2.07
CA LEU A 230 15.99 -0.53 1.05
C LEU A 230 17.12 -1.16 0.23
N ILE A 231 16.97 -1.17 -1.09
CA ILE A 231 18.05 -1.41 -2.05
C ILE A 231 18.21 -0.12 -2.85
N ALA A 232 19.45 0.37 -2.96
CA ALA A 232 19.74 1.60 -3.69
C ALA A 232 19.36 1.46 -5.18
N PRO A 233 18.82 2.52 -5.81
CA PRO A 233 18.63 2.57 -7.26
C PRO A 233 19.93 2.30 -8.00
N THR A 234 19.84 1.47 -9.03
CA THR A 234 20.91 1.26 -10.02
C THR A 234 20.85 2.30 -11.13
N GLU A 235 19.72 3.00 -11.26
CA GLU A 235 19.43 3.91 -12.36
C GLU A 235 18.45 5.01 -11.90
N ASP A 236 18.82 6.26 -12.18
CA ASP A 236 18.02 7.43 -11.86
C ASP A 236 17.29 7.93 -13.11
N ILE A 237 16.03 8.33 -12.94
CA ILE A 237 15.28 9.10 -13.93
C ILE A 237 15.49 10.59 -13.66
N THR A 238 15.97 11.32 -14.65
CA THR A 238 16.54 12.67 -14.49
C THR A 238 15.78 13.78 -15.19
N PHE A 239 14.88 13.48 -16.14
CA PHE A 239 14.02 14.48 -16.78
C PHE A 239 12.65 13.93 -17.20
N THR A 240 11.67 14.83 -17.34
CA THR A 240 10.34 14.49 -17.88
C THR A 240 10.42 14.16 -19.37
N GLY A 241 9.76 13.08 -19.77
CA GLY A 241 9.83 12.53 -21.11
C GLY A 241 11.01 11.58 -21.32
N GLU A 242 11.79 11.29 -20.28
CA GLU A 242 12.77 10.21 -20.32
C GLU A 242 12.06 8.88 -20.58
N GLU A 243 12.62 8.07 -21.48
CA GLU A 243 12.05 6.77 -21.85
C GLU A 243 13.04 5.66 -21.55
N LEU A 244 12.56 4.58 -20.93
CA LEU A 244 13.31 3.33 -20.79
C LEU A 244 12.50 2.16 -21.33
N THR A 245 13.19 1.23 -21.98
CA THR A 245 12.65 -0.11 -22.20
C THR A 245 13.11 -1.01 -21.06
N VAL A 246 12.17 -1.52 -20.29
CA VAL A 246 12.41 -2.39 -19.14
C VAL A 246 11.72 -3.72 -19.40
N ASP A 247 12.52 -4.77 -19.64
CA ASP A 247 12.03 -6.11 -19.95
C ASP A 247 10.96 -6.12 -21.08
N GLY A 248 11.25 -5.41 -22.17
CA GLY A 248 10.36 -5.26 -23.33
C GLY A 248 9.23 -4.23 -23.19
N ILE A 249 9.04 -3.66 -22.00
CA ILE A 249 8.01 -2.64 -21.74
C ILE A 249 8.61 -1.24 -21.92
N ARG A 250 8.04 -0.44 -22.82
CA ARG A 250 8.39 0.98 -22.96
C ARG A 250 7.71 1.82 -21.89
N ILE A 251 8.50 2.49 -21.06
CA ILE A 251 8.03 3.35 -19.97
C ILE A 251 8.48 4.78 -20.26
N ILE A 252 7.54 5.73 -20.20
CA ILE A 252 7.80 7.17 -20.32
C ILE A 252 7.61 7.78 -18.94
N PHE A 253 8.65 8.43 -18.44
CA PHE A 253 8.63 9.00 -17.10
C PHE A 253 8.26 10.47 -17.12
N GLN A 254 7.56 10.91 -16.08
CA GLN A 254 7.29 12.32 -15.81
C GLN A 254 7.74 12.63 -14.40
N LEU A 255 8.77 13.44 -14.28
CA LEU A 255 9.22 13.94 -12.98
C LEU A 255 8.26 15.03 -12.51
N THR A 256 7.84 14.92 -11.25
CA THR A 256 7.00 15.90 -10.55
C THR A 256 7.69 16.44 -9.29
N PRO A 257 8.96 16.90 -9.37
CA PRO A 257 9.63 17.44 -8.20
C PRO A 257 8.98 18.76 -7.77
N GLU A 258 8.82 18.93 -6.46
CA GLU A 258 8.81 20.24 -5.79
C GLU A 258 10.24 20.59 -5.35
#